data_AF-A0A2V6X341-F1
#
_entry.id   AF-A0A2V6X341-F1
#
_cell.length_a   1.000
_cell.length_b   1.000
_cell.length_c   1.000
_cell.angle_alpha   90.00
_cell.angle_beta   90.00
_cell.angle_gamma   90.00
#
_symmetry.space_group_name_H-M   'P 1'
#
loop_
_entity.id
_entity.type
_entity.pdbx_description
1 polymer ?
#
loop_
_entity_poly.entity_id
_entity_poly.type
_entity_poly.pdbx_seq_one_letter_code
_entity_poly.pdbx_strand_id
1 'polypeptide(L)'
;MERPTYPVRTLFAYFVALIASLTAARWILGPFPEDGGGGLLVLVGFPLVAFVFLVVSMSLRPRRHVTIYRDDSRRETLLRVLQNQRVAVLTRTYTVVTPSGEPLATLRKTYLHNIVRKRWYVATPGGEPIAMAIEDSIVLSLLRRVLGVFLGFLRTNFLLVRGSEEAVLGEFNRKFTLFDRYVLDLSADPDRAFDRRVALALGVMLDTGERR
;
A
#
# COMPACT_ATOMS: atom_id res chain seq x y z
N MET A 1 1.67 15.47 7.23
CA MET A 1 2.36 14.48 6.36
C MET A 1 2.19 14.87 4.91
N GLU A 2 3.09 14.45 4.02
CA GLU A 2 3.00 14.72 2.58
C GLU A 2 3.20 13.45 1.77
N ARG A 3 2.31 13.26 0.79
CA ARG A 3 2.40 12.19 -0.20
C ARG A 3 2.32 12.84 -1.59
N PRO A 4 3.43 12.90 -2.34
CA PRO A 4 3.45 13.56 -3.63
C PRO A 4 2.56 12.82 -4.62
N THR A 5 1.80 13.59 -5.38
CA THR A 5 1.08 13.14 -6.55
C THR A 5 1.87 13.51 -7.80
N TYR A 6 1.93 12.60 -8.76
CA TYR A 6 2.68 12.81 -10.01
C TYR A 6 1.75 12.62 -11.22
N PRO A 7 0.75 13.50 -11.39
CA PRO A 7 -0.27 13.32 -12.44
C PRO A 7 0.36 13.31 -13.83
N VAL A 8 1.23 14.28 -14.15
CA VAL A 8 1.90 14.40 -15.45
C VAL A 8 2.78 13.18 -15.76
N ARG A 9 3.59 12.73 -14.79
CA ARG A 9 4.42 11.53 -14.98
C ARG A 9 3.60 10.24 -15.10
N THR A 10 2.45 10.20 -14.43
CA THR A 10 1.52 9.06 -14.56
C THR A 10 0.87 9.06 -15.94
N LEU A 11 0.49 10.23 -16.46
CA LEU A 11 -0.04 10.37 -17.82
C LEU A 11 1.01 9.97 -18.87
N PHE A 12 2.25 10.42 -18.71
CA PHE A 12 3.37 10.01 -19.56
C PHE A 12 3.59 8.49 -19.54
N ALA A 13 3.52 7.85 -18.37
CA ALA A 13 3.59 6.39 -18.26
C ALA A 13 2.48 5.68 -19.05
N TYR A 14 1.27 6.22 -19.07
CA TYR A 14 0.17 5.68 -19.88
C TYR A 14 0.39 5.90 -21.38
N PHE A 15 0.91 7.06 -21.78
CA PHE A 15 1.23 7.36 -23.17
C PHE A 15 2.29 6.38 -23.72
N VAL A 16 3.37 6.16 -22.99
CA VAL A 16 4.41 5.19 -23.37
C VAL A 16 3.86 3.76 -23.39
N ALA A 17 3.03 3.40 -22.41
CA ALA A 17 2.38 2.09 -22.38
C ALA A 17 1.44 1.88 -23.58
N LEU A 18 0.73 2.91 -24.01
CA LEU A 18 -0.14 2.88 -25.19
C LEU A 18 0.69 2.60 -26.46
N ILE A 19 1.77 3.34 -26.67
CA ILE A 19 2.67 3.12 -27.82
C ILE A 19 3.25 1.70 -27.81
N ALA A 20 3.71 1.23 -26.65
CA ALA A 20 4.25 -0.12 -26.50
C ALA A 20 3.19 -1.18 -26.81
N SER A 21 1.95 -1.00 -26.33
CA SER A 21 0.85 -1.92 -26.60
C SER A 21 0.41 -1.92 -28.07
N LEU A 22 0.39 -0.77 -28.74
CA LEU A 22 0.07 -0.68 -30.17
C LEU A 22 1.16 -1.35 -31.02
N THR A 23 2.41 -1.16 -30.63
CA THR A 23 3.54 -1.85 -31.27
C THR A 23 3.42 -3.35 -31.07
N ALA A 24 3.18 -3.81 -29.83
CA ALA A 24 3.00 -5.23 -29.53
C ALA A 24 1.79 -5.83 -30.27
N ALA A 25 0.68 -5.10 -30.37
CA ALA A 25 -0.51 -5.53 -31.10
C ALA A 25 -0.21 -5.81 -32.57
N ARG A 26 0.62 -4.97 -33.22
CA ARG A 26 1.05 -5.20 -34.60
C ARG A 26 1.80 -6.53 -34.76
N TRP A 27 2.65 -6.90 -33.81
CA TRP A 27 3.40 -8.16 -33.84
C TRP A 27 2.56 -9.38 -33.44
N ILE A 28 1.64 -9.21 -32.49
CA ILE A 28 0.83 -10.30 -31.91
C ILE A 28 -0.39 -10.62 -32.77
N LEU A 29 -1.05 -9.60 -33.33
CA LEU A 29 -2.30 -9.74 -34.08
C LEU A 29 -2.10 -9.61 -35.59
N GLY A 30 -1.03 -8.95 -36.05
CA GLY A 30 -0.77 -8.72 -37.49
C GLY A 30 -0.40 -9.95 -38.34
N PRO A 31 0.25 -11.01 -37.83
CA PRO A 31 0.65 -12.15 -38.65
C PRO A 31 -0.47 -13.11 -39.10
N PHE A 32 -1.72 -12.88 -38.69
CA PHE A 32 -2.76 -13.91 -38.79
C PHE A 32 -3.83 -13.60 -39.85
N PRO A 33 -4.08 -14.51 -40.80
CA PRO A 33 -5.12 -14.37 -41.82
C PRO A 33 -6.55 -14.38 -41.26
N GLU A 34 -7.50 -13.73 -41.93
CA GLU A 34 -8.92 -13.59 -41.50
C GLU A 34 -9.75 -14.90 -41.61
N ASP A 35 -9.17 -15.95 -42.20
CA ASP A 35 -9.84 -17.14 -42.73
C ASP A 35 -10.11 -18.27 -41.71
N GLY A 36 -10.29 -17.94 -40.42
CA GLY A 36 -10.98 -18.84 -39.48
C GLY A 36 -10.26 -19.19 -38.17
N GLY A 37 -9.04 -18.67 -37.94
CA GLY A 37 -8.33 -18.77 -36.66
C GLY A 37 -8.63 -17.62 -35.66
N GLY A 38 -9.45 -16.64 -36.07
CA GLY A 38 -9.64 -15.36 -35.39
C GLY A 38 -10.12 -15.46 -33.93
N GLY A 39 -10.88 -16.50 -33.57
CA GLY A 39 -11.38 -16.67 -32.21
C GLY A 39 -10.27 -16.87 -31.17
N LEU A 40 -9.28 -17.72 -31.45
CA LEU A 40 -8.13 -17.97 -30.57
C LEU A 40 -7.22 -16.75 -30.45
N LEU A 41 -7.09 -15.98 -31.54
CA LEU A 41 -6.31 -14.74 -31.58
C LEU A 41 -6.93 -13.65 -30.72
N VAL A 42 -8.25 -13.52 -30.77
CA VAL A 42 -8.96 -12.57 -29.91
C VAL A 42 -8.82 -12.99 -28.44
N LEU A 43 -8.93 -14.30 -28.15
CA LEU A 43 -8.87 -14.84 -26.80
C LEU A 43 -7.50 -14.73 -26.14
N VAL A 44 -6.40 -14.79 -26.89
CA VAL A 44 -5.04 -14.75 -26.32
C VAL A 44 -4.31 -13.44 -26.63
N GLY A 45 -4.45 -12.93 -27.85
CA GLY A 45 -3.72 -11.77 -28.34
C GLY A 45 -4.14 -10.47 -27.64
N PHE A 46 -5.44 -10.20 -27.50
CA PHE A 46 -5.89 -8.99 -26.80
C PHE A 46 -5.50 -8.99 -25.32
N PRO A 47 -5.68 -10.07 -24.54
CA PRO A 47 -5.17 -10.13 -23.16
C PRO A 47 -3.67 -9.92 -23.08
N LEU A 48 -2.88 -10.44 -24.02
CA LEU A 48 -1.44 -10.25 -24.04
C LEU A 48 -1.06 -8.77 -24.30
N VAL A 49 -1.74 -8.10 -25.23
CA VAL A 49 -1.56 -6.66 -25.50
C VAL A 49 -1.96 -5.82 -24.28
N ALA A 50 -3.10 -6.13 -23.65
CA ALA A 50 -3.55 -5.48 -22.43
C ALA A 50 -2.56 -5.72 -21.27
N PHE A 51 -1.96 -6.91 -21.19
CA PHE A 51 -0.94 -7.25 -20.23
C PHE A 51 0.34 -6.42 -20.45
N VAL A 52 0.79 -6.25 -21.71
CA VAL A 52 1.90 -5.36 -22.06
C VAL A 52 1.61 -3.93 -21.58
N PHE A 53 0.42 -3.39 -21.88
CA PHE A 53 0.02 -2.06 -21.39
C PHE A 53 0.09 -1.97 -19.86
N LEU A 54 -0.45 -2.96 -19.16
CA LEU A 54 -0.47 -3.00 -17.70
C LEU A 54 0.96 -3.02 -17.12
N VAL A 55 1.82 -3.89 -17.63
CA VAL A 55 3.20 -4.04 -17.15
C VAL A 55 4.00 -2.76 -17.40
N VAL A 56 3.94 -2.20 -18.61
CA VAL A 56 4.68 -0.97 -18.96
C VAL A 56 4.17 0.21 -18.13
N SER A 57 2.85 0.41 -18.07
CA SER A 57 2.26 1.51 -17.30
C SER A 57 2.56 1.42 -15.80
N MET A 58 2.58 0.23 -15.22
CA MET A 58 2.94 0.03 -13.81
C MET A 58 4.44 0.25 -13.56
N SER A 59 5.30 -0.16 -14.48
CA SER A 59 6.76 -0.07 -14.34
C SER A 59 7.31 1.35 -14.46
N LEU A 60 6.62 2.21 -15.22
CA LEU A 60 6.99 3.62 -15.40
C LEU A 60 6.38 4.56 -14.36
N ARG A 61 5.40 4.10 -13.58
CA ARG A 61 4.78 4.92 -12.54
C ARG A 61 5.82 5.29 -11.45
N PRO A 62 5.90 6.57 -11.04
CA PRO A 62 6.85 7.00 -10.03
C PRO A 62 6.51 6.43 -8.66
N ARG A 63 7.55 6.16 -7.86
CA ARG A 63 7.41 5.75 -6.46
C ARG A 63 6.86 6.91 -5.65
N ARG A 64 5.91 6.62 -4.76
CA ARG A 64 5.26 7.63 -3.90
C ARG A 64 5.76 7.47 -2.48
N HIS A 65 6.90 8.09 -2.21
CA HIS A 65 7.47 8.18 -0.86
C HIS A 65 6.58 9.08 -0.01
N VAL A 66 6.42 8.77 1.28
CA VAL A 66 5.67 9.61 2.22
C VAL A 66 6.68 10.32 3.13
N THR A 67 6.49 11.62 3.34
CA THR A 67 7.30 12.40 4.28
C THR A 67 6.45 12.79 5.48
N ILE A 68 6.98 12.54 6.68
CA ILE A 68 6.35 12.86 7.96
C ILE A 68 7.08 14.07 8.53
N TYR A 69 6.33 15.12 8.81
CA TYR A 69 6.84 16.36 9.40
C TYR A 69 6.37 16.47 10.85
N ARG A 70 7.05 17.29 11.65
CA ARG A 70 6.68 17.57 13.05
C ARG A 70 5.30 18.20 13.16
N ASP A 71 5.01 19.14 12.27
CA ASP A 71 3.78 19.94 12.25
C ASP A 71 3.42 20.35 10.81
N ASP A 72 2.38 21.17 10.69
CA ASP A 72 1.87 21.65 9.40
C ASP A 72 2.77 22.69 8.72
N SER A 73 3.76 23.27 9.41
CA SER A 73 4.72 24.19 8.80
C SER A 73 5.67 23.49 7.82
N ARG A 74 5.79 22.16 7.92
CA ARG A 74 6.66 21.29 7.09
C ARG A 74 8.14 21.69 7.11
N ARG A 75 8.58 22.45 8.12
CA ARG A 75 9.98 22.89 8.24
C ARG A 75 10.91 21.77 8.71
N GLU A 76 10.41 20.92 9.59
CA GLU A 76 11.20 19.83 10.18
C GLU A 76 10.66 18.47 9.74
N THR A 77 11.49 17.71 9.01
CA THR A 77 11.19 16.34 8.63
C THR A 77 11.54 15.41 9.79
N LEU A 78 10.59 14.59 10.23
CA LEU A 78 10.82 13.57 11.25
C LEU A 78 11.26 12.24 10.63
N LEU A 79 10.55 11.80 9.59
CA LEU A 79 10.73 10.48 8.98
C LEU A 79 10.34 10.49 7.51
N ARG A 80 10.87 9.54 6.75
CA ARG A 80 10.43 9.25 5.38
C ARG A 80 10.09 7.77 5.25
N VAL A 81 8.98 7.48 4.61
CA VAL A 81 8.57 6.11 4.27
C VAL A 81 8.77 5.92 2.77
N LEU A 82 9.78 5.15 2.43
CA LEU A 82 10.19 4.93 1.06
C LEU A 82 9.47 3.73 0.46
N GLN A 83 8.82 3.90 -0.69
CA GLN A 83 8.25 2.79 -1.43
C GLN A 83 9.35 2.00 -2.14
N ASN A 84 9.45 0.70 -1.90
CA ASN A 84 10.56 -0.11 -2.41
C ASN A 84 10.31 -0.60 -3.85
N GLN A 85 9.05 -0.85 -4.21
CA GLN A 85 8.69 -1.51 -5.47
C GLN A 85 7.72 -0.65 -6.29
N ARG A 86 7.95 -0.57 -7.61
CA ARG A 86 7.00 0.08 -8.55
C ARG A 86 5.82 -0.84 -8.86
N VAL A 87 6.13 -2.09 -9.19
CA VAL A 87 5.17 -3.17 -9.41
C VAL A 87 5.15 -4.07 -8.17
N ALA A 88 3.98 -4.33 -7.62
CA ALA A 88 3.78 -5.19 -6.46
C ALA A 88 2.55 -6.06 -6.73
N VAL A 89 2.77 -7.37 -6.95
CA VAL A 89 1.70 -8.32 -7.27
C VAL A 89 1.05 -8.86 -5.99
N LEU A 90 1.86 -9.48 -5.13
CA LEU A 90 1.38 -10.12 -3.89
C LEU A 90 1.63 -9.27 -2.65
N THR A 91 2.77 -8.58 -2.62
CA THR A 91 3.25 -7.90 -1.42
C THR A 91 3.86 -6.57 -1.81
N ARG A 92 3.59 -5.56 -0.99
CA ARG A 92 4.20 -4.23 -1.10
C ARG A 92 5.01 -3.91 0.14
N THR A 93 6.28 -3.55 -0.06
CA THR A 93 7.19 -3.17 1.02
C THR A 93 7.55 -1.70 0.98
N TYR A 94 7.78 -1.16 2.17
CA TYR A 94 8.23 0.20 2.39
C TYR A 94 9.33 0.23 3.44
N THR A 95 10.34 1.08 3.26
CA THR A 95 11.39 1.27 4.26
C THR A 95 11.18 2.59 4.98
N VAL A 96 11.12 2.55 6.31
CA VAL A 96 11.09 3.74 7.15
C VAL A 96 12.53 4.18 7.38
N VAL A 97 12.84 5.44 7.05
CA VAL A 97 14.16 6.03 7.23
C VAL A 97 14.08 7.31 8.03
N THR A 98 15.16 7.62 8.76
CA THR A 98 15.39 8.92 9.38
C THR A 98 15.63 10.00 8.32
N PRO A 99 15.68 11.30 8.71
CA PRO A 99 16.01 12.37 7.78
C PRO A 99 17.42 12.22 7.18
N SER A 100 18.37 11.63 7.92
CA SER A 100 19.72 11.31 7.44
C SER A 100 19.77 10.11 6.49
N GLY A 101 18.66 9.37 6.34
CA GLY A 101 18.57 8.21 5.45
C GLY A 101 18.86 6.87 6.13
N GLU A 102 19.08 6.85 7.44
CA GLU A 102 19.26 5.62 8.22
C GLU A 102 17.97 4.79 8.24
N PRO A 103 18.00 3.50 7.85
CA PRO A 103 16.82 2.64 7.88
C PRO A 103 16.47 2.21 9.30
N LEU A 104 15.24 2.46 9.72
CA LEU A 104 14.72 2.06 11.04
C LEU A 104 13.95 0.75 10.99
N ALA A 105 13.13 0.55 9.94
CA ALA A 105 12.29 -0.63 9.81
C ALA A 105 11.78 -0.82 8.38
N THR A 106 11.30 -2.03 8.09
CA THR A 106 10.56 -2.35 6.86
C THR A 106 9.10 -2.64 7.19
N LEU A 107 8.19 -1.93 6.53
CA LEU A 107 6.76 -2.17 6.58
C LEU A 107 6.35 -3.01 5.38
N ARG A 108 5.51 -4.03 5.59
CA ARG A 108 5.08 -4.96 4.55
C ARG A 108 3.57 -5.16 4.59
N LYS A 109 2.92 -4.94 3.45
CA LYS A 109 1.50 -5.21 3.23
C LYS A 109 1.36 -6.37 2.25
N THR A 110 0.72 -7.47 2.66
CA THR A 110 0.47 -8.63 1.79
C THR A 110 -0.98 -8.65 1.33
N TYR A 111 -1.23 -8.48 0.03
CA TYR A 111 -2.57 -8.32 -0.54
C TYR A 111 -3.43 -9.58 -0.39
N LEU A 112 -2.84 -10.78 -0.49
CA LEU A 112 -3.58 -12.05 -0.38
C LEU A 112 -4.19 -12.26 1.02
N HIS A 113 -3.44 -11.94 2.07
CA HIS A 113 -3.91 -12.06 3.46
C HIS A 113 -4.92 -10.97 3.85
N ASN A 114 -4.89 -9.82 3.14
CA ASN A 114 -5.82 -8.71 3.36
C ASN A 114 -7.24 -8.98 2.84
N ILE A 115 -7.49 -10.12 2.17
CA ILE A 115 -8.82 -10.49 1.72
C ILE A 115 -9.72 -10.81 2.92
N VAL A 116 -9.22 -11.34 4.04
CA VAL A 116 -10.10 -11.66 5.20
C VAL A 116 -9.95 -10.63 6.31
N ARG A 117 -8.71 -10.28 6.65
CA ARG A 117 -8.40 -9.35 7.75
C ARG A 117 -7.16 -8.56 7.35
N LYS A 118 -7.23 -7.23 7.34
CA LYS A 118 -6.07 -6.42 6.95
C LYS A 118 -4.93 -6.62 7.95
N ARG A 119 -3.73 -6.89 7.42
CA ARG A 119 -2.50 -7.07 8.20
C ARG A 119 -1.36 -6.24 7.59
N TRP A 120 -0.59 -5.62 8.47
CA TRP A 120 0.68 -5.00 8.15
C TRP A 120 1.76 -5.59 9.03
N TYR A 121 2.87 -5.99 8.43
CA TYR A 121 4.01 -6.54 9.14
C TYR A 121 5.10 -5.48 9.26
N VAL A 122 5.77 -5.47 10.39
CA VAL A 122 6.92 -4.61 10.67
C VAL A 122 8.12 -5.51 10.96
N ALA A 123 9.21 -5.25 10.26
CA ALA A 123 10.46 -5.97 10.44
C ALA A 123 11.63 -4.99 10.64
N THR A 124 12.71 -5.47 11.24
CA THR A 124 13.99 -4.75 11.32
C THR A 124 14.53 -4.50 9.90
N PRO A 125 15.52 -3.61 9.73
CA PRO A 125 16.23 -3.49 8.47
C PRO A 125 16.86 -4.80 7.99
N GLY A 126 17.22 -5.69 8.92
CA GLY A 126 17.74 -7.03 8.65
C GLY A 126 16.67 -8.08 8.28
N GLY A 127 15.38 -7.75 8.41
CA GLY A 127 14.27 -8.64 8.05
C GLY A 127 13.61 -9.39 9.20
N GLU A 128 14.14 -9.24 10.43
CA GLU A 128 13.57 -9.88 11.62
C GLU A 128 12.21 -9.27 11.99
N PRO A 129 11.17 -10.07 12.28
CA PRO A 129 9.85 -9.55 12.63
C PRO A 129 9.89 -8.82 13.99
N ILE A 130 9.39 -7.59 14.03
CA ILE A 130 9.28 -6.78 15.25
C ILE A 130 7.84 -6.76 15.76
N ALA A 131 6.91 -6.43 14.86
CA ALA A 131 5.52 -6.18 15.21
C ALA A 131 4.60 -6.42 14.02
N MET A 132 3.30 -6.45 14.27
CA MET A 132 2.26 -6.53 13.25
C MET A 132 1.09 -5.63 13.67
N ALA A 133 0.48 -4.95 12.71
CA ALA A 133 -0.81 -4.29 12.89
C ALA A 133 -1.91 -5.15 12.26
N ILE A 134 -2.92 -5.49 13.05
CA ILE A 134 -4.03 -6.34 12.65
C ILE A 134 -5.34 -5.57 12.83
N GLU A 135 -6.22 -5.61 11.82
CA GLU A 135 -7.56 -5.03 11.91
C GLU A 135 -8.39 -5.70 13.01
N ASP A 136 -8.94 -4.91 13.94
CA ASP A 136 -9.57 -5.38 15.19
C ASP A 136 -10.85 -6.21 14.93
N SER A 137 -11.75 -5.75 14.05
CA SER A 137 -13.03 -6.43 13.81
C SER A 137 -13.13 -7.12 12.44
N ILE A 138 -13.06 -8.45 12.46
CA ILE A 138 -13.33 -9.33 11.32
C ILE A 138 -14.80 -9.25 10.89
N VAL A 139 -15.72 -9.13 11.84
CA VAL A 139 -17.17 -9.07 11.56
C VAL A 139 -17.52 -7.78 10.81
N LEU A 140 -16.97 -6.64 11.23
CA LEU A 140 -17.16 -5.36 10.55
C LEU A 140 -16.46 -5.31 9.19
N SER A 141 -15.29 -5.96 9.03
CA SER A 141 -14.59 -6.02 7.74
C SER A 141 -15.36 -6.82 6.68
N LEU A 142 -16.00 -7.93 7.09
CA LEU A 142 -16.87 -8.73 6.23
C LEU A 142 -18.21 -8.02 5.94
N LEU A 143 -18.83 -7.41 6.95
CA LEU A 143 -20.09 -6.68 6.78
C LEU A 143 -19.94 -5.48 5.83
N ARG A 144 -18.83 -4.73 5.92
CA ARG A 144 -18.49 -3.64 4.97
C ARG A 144 -18.34 -4.15 3.54
N ARG A 145 -17.85 -5.38 3.36
CA ARG A 145 -17.70 -5.97 2.02
C ARG A 145 -19.05 -6.31 1.39
N VAL A 146 -19.99 -6.80 2.18
CA VAL A 146 -21.32 -7.19 1.72
C VAL A 146 -22.26 -5.99 1.58
N LEU A 147 -22.17 -5.00 2.47
CA LEU A 147 -23.09 -3.86 2.58
C LEU A 147 -22.46 -2.52 2.14
N GLY A 148 -21.38 -2.56 1.37
CA GLY A 148 -20.37 -1.50 1.18
C GLY A 148 -20.83 -0.12 0.66
N VAL A 149 -22.11 0.06 0.31
CA VAL A 149 -22.67 1.35 -0.10
C VAL A 149 -23.43 2.04 1.05
N PHE A 150 -24.01 1.28 1.98
CA PHE A 150 -24.84 1.84 3.05
C PHE A 150 -24.07 2.10 4.36
N LEU A 151 -22.90 1.48 4.54
CA LEU A 151 -22.15 1.48 5.80
C LEU A 151 -20.75 2.13 5.71
N GLY A 152 -20.57 3.14 4.85
CA GLY A 152 -19.31 3.91 4.70
C GLY A 152 -18.78 4.60 5.98
N PHE A 153 -19.51 4.49 7.09
CA PHE A 153 -19.17 5.02 8.41
C PHE A 153 -18.49 4.01 9.36
N LEU A 154 -18.37 2.73 8.99
CA LEU A 154 -17.78 1.72 9.88
C LEU A 154 -16.28 1.94 10.07
N ARG A 155 -15.85 2.01 11.33
CA ARG A 155 -14.46 2.25 11.76
C ARG A 155 -13.57 1.06 11.41
N THR A 156 -12.32 1.32 11.05
CA THR A 156 -11.26 0.32 11.10
C THR A 156 -10.27 0.75 12.18
N ASN A 157 -10.23 -0.03 13.25
CA ASN A 157 -9.22 0.06 14.29
C ASN A 157 -8.17 -1.01 14.02
N PHE A 158 -6.93 -0.75 14.43
CA PHE A 158 -5.85 -1.72 14.36
C PHE A 158 -5.28 -1.97 15.74
N LEU A 159 -5.05 -3.23 16.06
CA LEU A 159 -4.24 -3.66 17.19
C LEU A 159 -2.80 -3.85 16.73
N LEU A 160 -1.85 -3.27 17.45
CA LEU A 160 -0.43 -3.48 17.25
C LEU A 160 0.02 -4.58 18.21
N VAL A 161 0.62 -5.63 17.67
CA VAL A 161 1.02 -6.81 18.42
C VAL A 161 2.47 -7.20 18.13
N ARG A 162 3.13 -7.85 19.09
CA ARG A 162 4.49 -8.38 18.98
C ARG A 162 4.49 -9.90 18.82
N GLY A 163 5.38 -10.40 17.95
CA GLY A 163 5.68 -11.82 17.84
C GLY A 163 4.49 -12.68 17.39
N SER A 164 4.63 -14.00 17.57
CA SER A 164 3.57 -14.99 17.30
C SER A 164 2.55 -15.10 18.44
N GLU A 165 2.93 -14.68 19.65
CA GLU A 165 2.07 -14.72 20.84
C GLU A 165 1.10 -13.52 20.92
N GLU A 166 1.12 -12.64 19.92
CA GLU A 166 0.24 -11.48 19.77
C GLU A 166 0.20 -10.55 20.99
N ALA A 167 1.30 -10.43 21.75
CA ALA A 167 1.39 -9.52 22.88
C ALA A 167 1.09 -8.08 22.43
N VAL A 168 0.07 -7.46 23.01
CA VAL A 168 -0.44 -6.15 22.58
C VAL A 168 0.57 -5.05 22.93
N LEU A 169 1.03 -4.34 21.91
CA LEU A 169 1.91 -3.16 22.02
C LEU A 169 1.11 -1.85 22.05
N GLY A 170 -0.12 -1.87 21.55
CA GLY A 170 -1.00 -0.73 21.53
C GLY A 170 -2.04 -0.81 20.44
N GLU A 171 -2.67 0.33 20.17
CA GLU A 171 -3.83 0.44 19.32
C GLU A 171 -3.76 1.68 18.44
N PHE A 172 -4.27 1.56 17.21
CA PHE A 172 -4.48 2.67 16.30
C PHE A 172 -5.98 2.80 16.03
N ASN A 173 -6.57 3.79 16.69
CA ASN A 173 -8.01 3.99 16.75
C ASN A 173 -8.43 5.27 16.03
N ARG A 174 -9.51 5.19 15.25
CA ARG A 174 -10.13 6.37 14.65
C ARG A 174 -11.26 6.88 15.53
N LYS A 175 -11.12 8.08 16.08
CA LYS A 175 -12.16 8.73 16.89
C LYS A 175 -13.19 9.41 16.00
N PHE A 176 -14.47 9.25 16.36
CA PHE A 176 -15.58 9.93 15.69
C PHE A 176 -15.74 11.32 16.30
N THR A 177 -14.98 12.27 15.76
CA THR A 177 -15.12 13.70 16.05
C THR A 177 -15.57 14.41 14.77
N LEU A 178 -16.03 15.66 14.87
CA LEU A 178 -16.41 16.48 13.70
C LEU A 178 -15.27 16.55 12.66
N PHE A 179 -14.04 16.42 13.13
CA PHE A 179 -12.82 16.24 12.35
C PHE A 179 -12.33 14.80 12.48
N ASP A 180 -11.78 14.20 11.42
CA ASP A 180 -11.13 12.90 11.52
C ASP A 180 -9.91 12.99 12.46
N ARG A 181 -9.95 12.28 13.58
CA ARG A 181 -8.82 12.19 14.51
C ARG A 181 -8.40 10.75 14.68
N TYR A 182 -7.17 10.46 14.31
CA TYR A 182 -6.53 9.19 14.60
C TYR A 182 -5.72 9.30 15.89
N VAL A 183 -5.78 8.26 16.71
CA VAL A 183 -5.01 8.15 17.95
C VAL A 183 -4.21 6.87 17.90
N LEU A 184 -2.89 7.02 17.94
CA LEU A 184 -1.96 5.93 18.18
C LEU A 184 -1.68 5.89 19.69
N ASP A 185 -2.27 4.91 20.36
CA ASP A 185 -2.05 4.64 21.78
C ASP A 185 -1.06 3.49 21.93
N LEU A 186 0.01 3.70 22.67
CA LEU A 186 1.06 2.72 22.91
C LEU A 186 1.35 2.61 24.42
N SER A 187 0.32 2.84 25.24
CA SER A 187 0.35 2.67 26.70
C SER A 187 0.58 1.22 27.11
N ALA A 188 0.19 0.25 26.27
CA ALA A 188 0.43 -1.18 26.48
C ALA A 188 1.89 -1.61 26.30
N ASP A 189 2.79 -0.74 25.85
CA ASP A 189 4.24 -0.98 25.75
C ASP A 189 5.01 0.00 26.67
N PRO A 190 4.93 -0.13 28.01
CA PRO A 190 5.56 0.81 28.95
C PRO A 190 7.09 0.81 28.82
N ASP A 191 7.69 -0.34 28.50
CA ASP A 191 9.13 -0.52 28.34
C ASP A 191 9.67 0.08 27.02
N ARG A 192 8.80 0.65 26.19
CA ARG A 192 9.13 1.23 24.87
C ARG A 192 9.90 0.26 23.99
N ALA A 193 9.59 -1.03 24.11
CA ALA A 193 10.30 -2.04 23.34
C ALA A 193 9.88 -2.04 21.86
N PHE A 194 8.83 -1.29 21.47
CA PHE A 194 8.58 -0.89 20.10
C PHE A 194 8.95 0.58 19.82
N ASP A 195 9.83 0.81 18.83
CA ASP A 195 10.28 2.16 18.46
C ASP A 195 9.09 3.03 18.03
N ARG A 196 8.89 4.14 18.76
CA ARG A 196 7.77 5.08 18.56
C ARG A 196 7.81 5.79 17.23
N ARG A 197 8.99 5.97 16.64
CA ARG A 197 9.16 6.51 15.28
C ARG A 197 8.60 5.53 14.26
N VAL A 198 8.90 4.24 14.42
CA VAL A 198 8.38 3.19 13.55
C VAL A 198 6.87 3.04 13.73
N ALA A 199 6.37 3.10 14.97
CA ALA A 199 4.94 3.07 15.27
C ALA A 199 4.18 4.24 14.60
N LEU A 200 4.73 5.45 14.66
CA LEU A 200 4.18 6.64 13.98
C LEU A 200 4.14 6.44 12.46
N ALA A 201 5.25 5.96 11.87
CA ALA A 201 5.31 5.68 10.43
C ALA A 201 4.30 4.61 10.01
N LEU A 202 4.13 3.56 10.82
CA LEU A 202 3.10 2.54 10.61
C LEU A 202 1.71 3.15 10.63
N GLY A 203 1.37 3.96 11.65
CA GLY A 203 0.07 4.65 11.76
C GLY A 203 -0.26 5.50 10.53
N VAL A 204 0.72 6.28 10.03
CA VAL A 204 0.58 7.07 8.80
C VAL A 204 0.31 6.19 7.58
N MET A 205 0.97 5.04 7.49
CA MET A 205 0.79 4.09 6.38
C MET A 205 -0.54 3.31 6.48
N LEU A 206 -1.04 3.06 7.69
CA LEU A 206 -2.38 2.49 7.91
C LEU A 206 -3.45 3.45 7.38
N ASP A 207 -3.41 4.72 7.78
CA ASP A 207 -4.35 5.75 7.30
C ASP A 207 -4.28 5.91 5.76
N THR A 208 -3.08 6.04 5.21
CA THR A 208 -2.88 6.17 3.74
C THR A 208 -3.32 4.91 2.97
N GLY A 209 -3.17 3.73 3.58
CA GLY A 209 -3.43 2.44 2.97
C GLY A 209 -4.90 1.99 3.00
N GLU A 210 -5.72 2.62 3.84
CA GLU A 210 -7.15 2.37 4.02
C GLU A 210 -8.03 3.01 2.92
N ARG A 211 -7.51 4.02 2.22
CA ARG A 211 -8.24 4.87 1.25
C ARG A 211 -9.50 5.51 1.87
N ARG A 212 -9.34 6.79 2.23
CA ARG A 212 -10.22 7.83 1.69
C ARG A 212 -9.62 8.32 0.39
#